data_AF-A0A415BK57-F1
#
_entry.id   AF-A0A415BK57-F1
#
_cell.length_a   1.000
_cell.length_b   1.000
_cell.length_c   1.000
_cell.angle_alpha   90.00
_cell.angle_beta   90.00
_cell.angle_gamma   90.00
#
_symmetry.space_group_name_H-M   'P 1'
#
loop_
_entity.id
_entity.type
_entity.pdbx_description
1 polymer ?
#
loop_
_entity_poly.entity_id
_entity_poly.type
_entity_poly.pdbx_seq_one_letter_code
_entity_poly.pdbx_strand_id
1 'polypeptide(L)'
;MPDSGGGGSLQRVPAPRFRVEGCRHAADARAHRARDGVSGQNEGEGKDMRIMRLLVMFDLPTKTKRDKDRYIRFKRFLEDDGYMREQNSIYTRSLLSRSSAAAHRDRLRDHIPPAGSVVAIELTEKQYVGREILVETRPQGRTRMDCTGQLFLEF
;
A
#
# COMPACT_ATOMS: atom_id res chain seq x y z
N MET A 1 36.15 35.66 35.83
CA MET A 1 34.83 35.48 36.49
C MET A 1 34.00 36.71 36.16
N PRO A 2 32.82 36.54 35.55
CA PRO A 2 31.63 36.17 36.32
C PRO A 2 31.01 34.83 35.88
N ASP A 3 30.26 34.28 36.83
CA ASP A 3 29.40 33.10 36.78
C ASP A 3 27.95 33.56 36.54
N SER A 4 27.14 32.80 35.79
CA SER A 4 25.67 32.81 35.86
C SER A 4 25.08 31.75 34.91
N GLY A 5 24.43 30.75 35.50
CA GLY A 5 23.78 29.64 34.82
C GLY A 5 22.60 30.03 33.91
N GLY A 6 22.34 29.13 32.96
CA GLY A 6 21.13 29.11 32.14
C GLY A 6 20.82 27.66 31.76
N GLY A 7 20.15 26.94 32.66
CA GLY A 7 19.67 25.59 32.43
C GLY A 7 18.59 25.58 31.34
N GLY A 8 18.97 25.14 30.13
CA GLY A 8 18.02 24.83 29.06
C GLY A 8 17.32 23.51 29.35
N SER A 9 16.16 23.56 30.00
CA SER A 9 15.27 22.42 30.14
C SER A 9 14.76 21.98 28.76
N LEU A 10 15.33 20.89 28.24
CA LEU A 10 14.80 20.15 27.09
C LEU A 10 13.36 19.70 27.39
N GLN A 11 12.38 20.39 26.83
CA GLN A 11 11.00 19.90 26.81
C GLN A 11 10.96 18.63 25.93
N ARG A 12 10.76 17.48 26.58
CA ARG A 12 10.47 16.22 25.90
C ARG A 12 9.10 16.32 25.24
N VAL A 13 9.07 16.29 23.91
CA VAL A 13 7.83 16.08 23.15
C VAL A 13 7.40 14.62 23.35
N PRO A 14 6.14 14.33 23.73
CA PRO A 14 5.70 12.95 23.94
C PRO A 14 5.56 12.22 22.59
N ALA A 15 6.12 11.01 22.52
CA ALA A 15 5.89 10.07 21.42
C ALA A 15 4.44 9.56 21.43
N PRO A 16 3.83 9.26 20.25
CA PRO A 16 2.49 8.71 20.19
C PRO A 16 2.44 7.32 20.82
N ARG A 17 1.57 7.15 21.84
CA ARG A 17 1.27 5.86 22.46
C ARG A 17 0.30 5.08 21.56
N PHE A 18 0.82 4.09 20.84
CA PHE A 18 -0.02 3.05 20.25
C PHE A 18 -0.42 2.06 21.35
N ARG A 19 -1.71 2.01 21.68
CA ARG A 19 -2.29 1.05 22.64
C ARG A 19 -2.54 -0.25 21.90
N VAL A 20 -1.76 -1.28 22.22
CA VAL A 20 -2.04 -2.67 21.85
C VAL A 20 -2.84 -3.29 22.98
N GLU A 21 -4.14 -3.52 22.78
CA GLU A 21 -4.94 -4.27 23.75
C GLU A 21 -4.71 -5.78 23.55
N GLY A 22 -3.88 -6.32 24.45
CA GLY A 22 -4.19 -7.51 25.25
C GLY A 22 -4.36 -8.85 24.55
N CYS A 23 -3.26 -9.60 24.41
CA CYS A 23 -3.29 -11.06 24.53
C CYS A 23 -3.21 -11.46 26.02
N ARG A 24 -4.16 -12.24 26.52
CA ARG A 24 -4.04 -13.07 27.75
C ARG A 24 -4.72 -14.43 27.47
N HIS A 25 -3.94 -15.51 27.35
CA HIS A 25 -3.75 -16.61 28.33
C HIS A 25 -5.05 -17.36 28.68
N ALA A 26 -5.16 -18.67 28.79
CA ALA A 26 -4.31 -19.84 28.58
C ALA A 26 -5.24 -21.09 28.68
N ALA A 27 -4.76 -22.23 28.15
CA ALA A 27 -5.09 -23.64 28.41
C ALA A 27 -6.35 -24.04 29.21
N ASP A 28 -7.10 -25.01 28.66
CA ASP A 28 -7.49 -26.23 29.39
C ASP A 28 -7.85 -27.39 28.44
N ALA A 29 -7.60 -28.62 28.92
CA ALA A 29 -7.47 -29.84 28.13
C ALA A 29 -8.63 -30.85 28.28
N ARG A 30 -8.76 -31.70 27.25
CA ARG A 30 -9.38 -33.06 27.17
C ARG A 30 -10.90 -33.21 27.30
N ALA A 31 -11.54 -33.74 26.25
CA ALA A 31 -11.81 -35.19 26.07
C ALA A 31 -12.96 -35.46 25.05
N HIS A 32 -12.73 -36.44 24.16
CA HIS A 32 -13.66 -37.35 23.42
C HIS A 32 -15.13 -36.91 23.20
N ARG A 33 -15.72 -36.92 22.00
CA ARG A 33 -15.96 -38.11 21.15
C ARG A 33 -16.61 -37.71 19.81
N ALA A 34 -16.18 -38.38 18.74
CA ALA A 34 -16.82 -38.69 17.46
C ALA A 34 -18.12 -37.95 17.04
N ARG A 35 -18.10 -37.38 15.82
CA ARG A 35 -18.98 -37.78 14.71
C ARG A 35 -18.27 -37.58 13.36
N ASP A 36 -18.04 -38.69 12.67
CA ASP A 36 -17.86 -38.71 11.23
C ASP A 36 -19.08 -38.08 10.56
N GLY A 37 -18.83 -37.13 9.68
CA GLY A 37 -19.85 -36.39 8.95
C GLY A 37 -19.22 -35.72 7.75
N VAL A 38 -19.20 -36.46 6.65
CA VAL A 38 -18.96 -35.92 5.31
C VAL A 38 -19.92 -34.77 5.06
N SER A 39 -19.37 -33.59 4.79
CA SER A 39 -20.01 -32.61 3.93
C SER A 39 -18.92 -31.92 3.13
N GLY A 40 -18.64 -32.49 1.95
CA GLY A 40 -18.01 -31.73 0.90
C GLY A 40 -18.89 -30.51 0.62
N GLN A 41 -18.26 -29.35 0.62
CA GLN A 41 -18.72 -28.23 -0.17
C GLN A 41 -17.54 -27.84 -1.05
N ASN A 42 -17.44 -28.58 -2.17
CA ASN A 42 -17.01 -27.99 -3.41
C ASN A 42 -17.99 -26.87 -3.71
N GLU A 43 -17.63 -25.65 -3.36
CA GLU A 43 -18.18 -24.49 -4.02
C GLU A 43 -17.02 -23.88 -4.79
N GLY A 44 -16.91 -24.30 -6.05
CA GLY A 44 -16.32 -23.46 -7.08
C GLY A 44 -17.16 -22.20 -7.19
N GLU A 45 -17.02 -21.33 -6.19
CA GLU A 45 -17.59 -20.00 -6.20
C GLU A 45 -16.89 -19.32 -7.37
N GLY A 46 -17.64 -19.05 -8.44
CA GLY A 46 -17.17 -18.27 -9.58
C GLY A 46 -16.65 -16.96 -9.02
N LYS A 47 -15.33 -16.92 -8.77
CA LYS A 47 -14.67 -15.81 -8.10
C LYS A 47 -14.81 -14.64 -9.03
N ASP A 48 -15.81 -13.81 -8.74
CA ASP A 48 -16.14 -12.58 -9.44
C ASP A 48 -14.82 -11.83 -9.70
N MET A 49 -14.30 -11.97 -10.91
CA MET A 49 -12.98 -11.46 -11.28
C MET A 49 -13.12 -9.98 -11.54
N ARG A 50 -13.37 -9.23 -10.47
CA ARG A 50 -13.47 -7.79 -10.50
C ARG A 50 -12.05 -7.25 -10.50
N ILE A 51 -11.65 -6.74 -11.66
CA ILE A 51 -10.39 -6.04 -11.82
C ILE A 51 -10.46 -4.75 -10.98
N MET A 52 -9.56 -4.66 -10.01
CA MET A 52 -9.36 -3.52 -9.14
C MET A 52 -8.05 -2.85 -9.51
N ARG A 53 -7.90 -1.58 -9.14
CA ARG A 53 -6.66 -0.85 -9.28
C ARG A 53 -6.29 -0.17 -7.98
N LEU A 54 -5.04 -0.31 -7.57
CA LEU A 54 -4.50 0.41 -6.42
C LEU A 54 -3.72 1.62 -6.92
N LEU A 55 -4.20 2.81 -6.58
CA LEU A 55 -3.55 4.08 -6.85
C LEU A 55 -2.78 4.50 -5.60
N VAL A 56 -1.49 4.78 -5.75
CA VAL A 56 -0.60 5.23 -4.67
C VAL A 56 -0.07 6.61 -5.01
N MET A 57 -0.30 7.56 -4.12
CA MET A 57 0.18 8.93 -4.20
C MET A 57 1.08 9.20 -3.00
N PHE A 58 2.18 9.90 -3.19
CA PHE A 58 3.08 10.20 -2.08
C PHE A 58 3.76 11.56 -2.20
N ASP A 59 4.02 12.15 -1.05
CA ASP A 59 4.86 13.33 -0.90
C ASP A 59 5.91 13.05 0.18
N LEU A 60 7.15 12.82 -0.24
CA LEU A 60 8.25 12.47 0.65
C LEU A 60 9.26 13.60 0.68
N PRO A 61 9.90 13.87 1.84
CA PRO A 61 10.95 14.87 1.91
C PRO A 61 12.12 14.51 0.98
N THR A 62 12.80 15.53 0.44
CA THR A 62 13.94 15.36 -0.50
C THR A 62 15.12 16.28 -0.20
N LYS A 63 15.10 16.99 0.93
CA LYS A 63 16.11 18.01 1.28
C LYS A 63 17.47 17.40 1.64
N THR A 64 17.48 16.34 2.46
CA THR A 64 18.72 15.69 2.89
C THR A 64 19.07 14.50 2.00
N LYS A 65 20.34 14.09 1.98
CA LYS A 65 20.78 12.86 1.28
C LYS A 65 19.98 11.64 1.76
N ARG A 66 19.77 11.52 3.07
CA ARG A 66 18.99 10.41 3.67
C ARG A 66 17.55 10.39 3.17
N ASP A 67 16.94 11.56 3.00
CA ASP A 67 15.56 11.64 2.52
C ASP A 67 15.46 11.29 1.03
N LYS A 68 16.43 11.73 0.21
CA LYS A 68 16.55 11.32 -1.20
C LYS A 68 16.73 9.81 -1.33
N ASP A 69 17.57 9.21 -0.50
CA ASP A 69 17.79 7.76 -0.51
C ASP A 69 16.49 7.00 -0.16
N ARG A 70 15.70 7.49 0.80
CA ARG A 70 14.39 6.91 1.15
C ARG A 70 13.38 7.06 0.02
N TYR A 71 13.33 8.23 -0.62
CA TYR A 71 12.50 8.47 -1.80
C TYR A 71 12.82 7.47 -2.92
N ILE A 72 14.10 7.29 -3.23
CA ILE A 72 14.55 6.36 -4.28
C ILE A 72 14.18 4.91 -3.91
N ARG A 73 14.42 4.51 -2.66
CA ARG A 73 14.09 3.15 -2.18
C ARG A 73 12.59 2.87 -2.28
N PHE A 74 11.75 3.81 -1.88
CA PHE A 74 10.30 3.63 -1.93
C PHE A 74 9.79 3.53 -3.38
N LYS A 75 10.30 4.37 -4.29
CA LYS A 75 9.96 4.28 -5.72
C LYS A 75 10.40 2.96 -6.33
N ARG A 76 11.61 2.52 -6.02
CA ARG A 76 12.12 1.24 -6.51
C ARG A 76 11.28 0.08 -5.97
N PHE A 77 10.88 0.11 -4.71
CA PHE A 77 9.94 -0.87 -4.16
C PHE A 77 8.63 -0.93 -4.94
N LEU A 78 8.04 0.23 -5.27
CA LEU A 78 6.81 0.27 -6.07
C LEU A 78 7.03 -0.34 -7.46
N GLU A 79 8.10 0.02 -8.15
CA GLU A 79 8.43 -0.51 -9.48
C GLU A 79 8.70 -2.02 -9.44
N ASP A 80 9.44 -2.50 -8.43
CA ASP A 80 9.77 -3.91 -8.23
C ASP A 80 8.53 -4.76 -7.83
N ASP A 81 7.59 -4.22 -7.04
CA ASP A 81 6.29 -4.88 -6.73
C ASP A 81 5.30 -4.80 -7.93
N GLY A 82 5.70 -4.14 -9.03
CA GLY A 82 4.98 -4.07 -10.28
C GLY A 82 3.91 -2.97 -10.33
N TYR A 83 4.13 -1.87 -9.62
CA TYR A 83 3.39 -0.64 -9.87
C TYR A 83 3.95 0.09 -11.09
N MET A 84 3.06 0.64 -11.90
CA MET A 84 3.39 1.47 -13.04
C MET A 84 3.39 2.95 -12.63
N ARG A 85 4.37 3.70 -13.12
CA ARG A 85 4.49 5.13 -12.84
C ARG A 85 3.60 5.95 -13.76
N GLU A 86 2.62 6.66 -13.21
CA GLU A 86 1.79 7.63 -13.94
C GLU A 86 2.49 9.00 -13.99
N GLN A 87 2.82 9.51 -12.81
CA GLN A 87 3.48 10.79 -12.59
C GLN A 87 4.63 10.61 -11.60
N ASN A 88 5.41 11.65 -11.32
CA ASN A 88 6.59 11.53 -10.47
C ASN A 88 6.29 11.00 -9.05
N SER A 89 5.09 11.29 -8.56
CA SER A 89 4.60 10.96 -7.22
C SER A 89 3.30 10.13 -7.24
N ILE A 90 2.93 9.57 -8.41
CA ILE A 90 1.69 8.81 -8.59
C ILE A 90 2.00 7.50 -9.31
N TYR A 91 1.60 6.39 -8.70
CA TYR A 91 1.83 5.04 -9.16
C TYR A 91 0.52 4.24 -9.13
N THR A 92 0.33 3.31 -10.07
CA THR A 92 -0.86 2.46 -10.12
C THR A 92 -0.51 0.99 -10.31
N ARG A 93 -1.38 0.09 -9.83
CA ARG A 93 -1.25 -1.35 -10.06
C ARG A 93 -2.62 -1.98 -10.33
N SER A 94 -2.73 -2.66 -11.47
CA SER A 94 -3.91 -3.45 -11.83
C SER A 94 -3.88 -4.80 -11.12
N LEU A 95 -5.00 -5.19 -10.52
CA LEU A 95 -5.15 -6.35 -9.66
C LEU A 95 -6.39 -7.14 -10.09
N LEU A 96 -6.21 -8.43 -10.35
CA LEU A 96 -7.29 -9.28 -10.89
C LEU A 96 -8.37 -9.65 -9.86
N SER A 97 -8.14 -9.40 -8.56
CA SER A 97 -9.09 -9.72 -7.51
C SER A 97 -8.91 -8.85 -6.27
N ARG A 98 -9.98 -8.73 -5.47
CA ARG A 98 -9.98 -8.03 -4.16
C ARG A 98 -9.01 -8.67 -3.16
N SER A 99 -8.88 -9.99 -3.15
CA SER A 99 -7.91 -10.67 -2.28
C SER A 99 -6.47 -10.30 -2.63
N SER A 100 -6.16 -10.17 -3.92
CA SER A 100 -4.85 -9.70 -4.38
C SER A 100 -4.62 -8.24 -3.99
N ALA A 101 -5.65 -7.40 -4.11
CA ALA A 101 -5.60 -6.01 -3.67
C ALA A 101 -5.30 -5.88 -2.16
N ALA A 102 -5.96 -6.68 -1.32
CA ALA A 102 -5.69 -6.71 0.11
C ALA A 102 -4.24 -7.11 0.41
N ALA A 103 -3.73 -8.17 -0.22
CA ALA A 103 -2.35 -8.63 -0.01
C ALA A 103 -1.30 -7.58 -0.44
N HIS A 104 -1.50 -6.93 -1.60
CA HIS A 104 -0.60 -5.87 -2.05
C HIS A 104 -0.71 -4.60 -1.19
N ARG A 105 -1.90 -4.29 -0.66
CA ARG A 105 -2.10 -3.20 0.29
C ARG A 105 -1.33 -3.45 1.59
N ASP A 106 -1.34 -4.68 2.10
CA ASP A 106 -0.62 -5.02 3.32
C ASP A 106 0.91 -4.99 3.08
N ARG A 107 1.39 -5.49 1.95
CA ARG A 107 2.80 -5.29 1.53
C ARG A 107 3.20 -3.82 1.44
N LEU A 108 2.33 -2.96 0.90
CA LEU A 108 2.56 -1.52 0.82
C LEU A 108 2.70 -0.91 2.22
N ARG A 109 1.86 -1.33 3.17
CA ARG A 109 1.92 -0.86 4.58
C ARG A 109 3.24 -1.20 5.24
N ASP A 110 3.79 -2.38 4.96
CA ASP A 110 5.07 -2.82 5.52
C ASP A 110 6.28 -2.02 4.99
N HIS A 111 6.13 -1.35 3.85
CA HIS A 111 7.20 -0.61 3.18
C HIS A 111 7.02 0.92 3.23
N ILE A 112 6.12 1.43 4.08
CA ILE A 112 5.88 2.86 4.22
C ILE A 112 7.16 3.56 4.76
N PRO A 113 7.63 4.64 4.12
CA PRO A 113 8.77 5.41 4.60
C PRO A 113 8.44 6.10 5.94
N PRO A 114 9.44 6.31 6.82
CA PRO A 114 9.22 6.85 8.17
C PRO A 114 8.85 8.34 8.22
N ALA A 115 8.86 9.04 7.08
CA ALA A 115 8.56 10.46 6.98
C ALA A 115 7.93 10.78 5.62
N GLY A 116 7.06 11.79 5.59
CA GLY A 116 6.27 12.16 4.42
C GLY A 116 4.82 11.71 4.53
N SER A 117 4.09 11.80 3.42
CA SER A 117 2.70 11.37 3.27
C SER A 117 2.61 10.33 2.17
N VAL A 118 1.90 9.24 2.43
CA VAL A 118 1.57 8.21 1.44
C VAL A 118 0.07 7.93 1.54
N VAL A 119 -0.63 8.10 0.43
CA VAL A 119 -2.07 7.89 0.30
C VAL A 119 -2.30 6.79 -0.72
N ALA A 120 -3.07 5.78 -0.33
CA ALA A 120 -3.46 4.68 -1.21
C ALA A 120 -4.98 4.67 -1.39
N ILE A 121 -5.44 4.59 -2.63
CA ILE A 121 -6.86 4.54 -2.99
C ILE A 121 -7.10 3.27 -3.81
N GLU A 122 -8.04 2.45 -3.35
CA GLU A 122 -8.53 1.31 -4.11
C GLU A 122 -9.68 1.76 -5.01
N LEU A 123 -9.49 1.63 -6.32
CA LEU A 123 -10.44 1.99 -7.36
C LEU A 123 -10.89 0.74 -8.10
N THR A 124 -12.10 0.75 -8.65
CA THR A 124 -12.45 -0.24 -9.69
C THR A 124 -11.78 0.15 -11.01
N GLU A 125 -11.48 -0.82 -11.87
CA GLU A 125 -10.86 -0.52 -13.16
C GLU A 125 -11.73 0.43 -14.01
N LYS A 126 -13.07 0.28 -13.93
CA LYS A 126 -14.03 1.16 -14.61
C LYS A 126 -13.89 2.62 -14.17
N GLN A 127 -13.74 2.87 -12.87
CA GLN A 127 -13.56 4.24 -12.35
C GLN A 127 -12.23 4.84 -12.80
N TYR A 128 -11.17 4.02 -12.83
CA TYR A 128 -9.86 4.49 -13.25
C TYR A 128 -9.80 4.80 -14.75
N VAL A 129 -10.42 3.97 -15.59
CA VAL A 129 -10.53 4.21 -17.04
C VAL A 129 -11.40 5.44 -17.33
N GLY A 130 -12.47 5.66 -16.56
CA GLY A 130 -13.32 6.83 -16.68
C GLY A 130 -12.70 8.14 -16.19
N ARG A 131 -11.42 8.17 -15.81
CA ARG A 131 -10.74 9.40 -15.39
C ARG A 131 -10.44 10.28 -16.60
N GLU A 132 -10.51 11.59 -16.39
CA GLU A 132 -10.18 12.57 -17.41
C GLU A 132 -8.75 13.09 -17.24
N ILE A 133 -8.03 13.21 -18.36
CA ILE A 133 -6.72 13.86 -18.41
C ILE A 133 -6.93 15.23 -19.06
N LEU A 134 -6.90 16.28 -18.25
CA LEU A 134 -7.19 17.64 -18.72
C LEU A 134 -6.01 18.27 -19.48
N VAL A 135 -4.78 17.91 -19.09
CA VAL A 135 -3.53 18.41 -19.70
C VAL A 135 -2.47 17.32 -19.62
N GLU A 136 -1.84 16.99 -20.74
CA GLU A 136 -0.66 16.12 -20.81
C GLU A 136 0.31 16.69 -21.85
N THR A 137 1.52 17.06 -21.43
CA THR A 137 2.54 17.64 -22.30
C THR A 137 3.63 16.65 -22.68
N ARG A 138 3.63 15.46 -22.07
CA ARG A 138 4.61 14.42 -22.39
C ARG A 138 4.30 13.85 -23.77
N PRO A 139 5.28 13.80 -24.68
CA PRO A 139 5.08 13.12 -25.95
C PRO A 139 4.84 11.63 -25.67
N GLN A 140 3.70 11.11 -26.11
CA GLN A 140 3.38 9.68 -26.05
C GLN A 140 4.32 8.93 -27.02
N GLY A 141 5.54 8.66 -26.58
CA GLY A 141 6.47 7.82 -27.32
C GLY A 141 5.98 6.37 -27.27
N ARG A 142 5.80 5.74 -28.45
CA ARG A 142 5.44 4.32 -28.61
C ARG A 142 6.38 3.41 -27.82
N THR A 143 6.12 3.18 -26.55
CA THR A 143 6.84 2.20 -25.74
C THR A 143 5.78 1.29 -25.15
N ARG A 144 5.80 0.03 -25.59
CA ARG A 144 4.89 -1.04 -25.15
C ARG A 144 4.72 -1.00 -23.63
N MET A 145 3.46 -0.91 -23.20
CA MET A 145 2.97 -0.79 -21.81
C MET A 145 2.79 0.65 -21.32
N ASP A 146 1.88 1.35 -21.98
CA ASP A 146 1.21 2.49 -21.37
C ASP A 146 0.54 2.03 -20.07
N CYS A 147 0.60 2.84 -19.02
CA CYS A 147 -0.09 2.63 -17.73
C CYS A 147 -1.63 2.57 -17.86
N THR A 148 -2.14 3.00 -19.01
CA THR A 148 -3.51 2.75 -19.50
C THR A 148 -3.78 1.26 -19.70
N GLY A 149 -2.75 0.42 -19.77
CA GLY A 149 -2.71 -1.06 -19.73
C GLY A 149 -4.08 -1.69 -19.73
N GLN A 150 -4.78 -1.48 -20.84
CA GLN A 150 -6.15 -1.90 -21.01
C GLN A 150 -6.00 -3.38 -21.26
N LEU A 151 -6.18 -4.19 -20.22
CA LEU A 151 -6.47 -5.60 -20.39
C LEU A 151 -7.83 -5.65 -21.08
N PHE A 152 -7.82 -5.47 -22.41
CA PHE A 152 -8.90 -5.87 -23.28
C PHE A 152 -8.98 -7.40 -23.15
N LEU A 153 -9.68 -7.89 -22.13
CA LEU A 153 -10.42 -9.14 -22.30
C LEU A 153 -11.67 -8.74 -23.08
N GLU A 154 -11.55 -8.76 -24.41
CA GLU A 154 -12.73 -8.96 -25.24
C GLU A 154 -13.19 -10.40 -24.99
N PHE A 155 -14.41 -10.53 -24.47
CA PHE A 155 -15.17 -11.78 -24.47
C PHE A 155 -16.08 -11.79 -25.70
#